data_AF-A0A498SEN3-F1
#
_entry.id   AF-A0A498SEN3-F1
#
_cell.length_a   1.000
_cell.length_b   1.000
_cell.length_c   1.000
_cell.angle_alpha   90.00
_cell.angle_beta   90.00
_cell.angle_gamma   90.00
#
_symmetry.space_group_name_H-M   'P 1'
#
loop_
_entity.id
_entity.type
_entity.pdbx_description
1 polymer ?
#
loop_
_entity_poly.entity_id
_entity_poly.type
_entity_poly.pdbx_seq_one_letter_code
_entity_poly.pdbx_strand_id
1 'polypeptide(L)'
;NEDVSIGAWLAGLSVHYVHDPRFDTEFRSRGCNNQYIITHKQTLYSLKKLYASVVNTGKLCEKEYRIRPSYVYDWSVPPSMCCVRQNGSTIP
;
A
#
# COMPACT_ATOMS: atom_id res chain seq x y z
N ASN A 1 -0.91 20.63 3.64
CA ASN A 1 -0.54 19.25 3.29
C ASN A 1 -0.56 18.49 4.59
N GLU A 2 -1.61 17.71 4.82
CA GLU A 2 -1.93 17.17 6.15
C GLU A 2 -0.96 16.07 6.60
N ASP A 3 -0.66 15.10 5.72
CA ASP A 3 0.38 14.08 5.96
C ASP A 3 1.75 14.68 6.36
N VAL A 4 2.17 15.75 5.66
CA VAL A 4 3.44 16.45 5.97
C VAL A 4 3.38 17.14 7.33
N SER A 5 2.23 17.71 7.68
CA SER A 5 2.02 18.34 8.99
C SER A 5 2.10 17.34 10.14
N ILE A 6 1.52 16.14 9.98
CA ILE A 6 1.64 15.06 10.98
C ILE A 6 3.10 14.63 11.11
N GLY A 7 3.81 14.42 10.00
CA GLY A 7 5.23 14.07 10.02
C GLY A 7 6.10 15.11 10.74
N ALA A 8 5.83 16.41 10.51
CA ALA A 8 6.54 17.50 11.18
C ALA A 8 6.23 17.57 12.67
N TRP A 9 4.97 17.34 13.06
CA TRP A 9 4.58 17.33 14.47
C TRP A 9 5.23 16.17 15.25
N LEU A 10 5.31 15.00 14.63
CA LEU A 10 5.93 13.81 15.22
C LEU A 10 7.47 13.82 15.17
N ALA A 11 8.11 14.73 14.44
CA ALA A 11 9.56 14.74 14.22
C ALA A 11 10.39 14.91 15.51
N GLY A 12 9.83 15.58 16.53
CA GLY A 12 10.47 15.74 17.84
C GLY A 12 10.27 14.55 18.79
N LEU A 13 9.51 13.55 18.39
CA LEU A 13 9.19 12.37 19.20
C LEU A 13 9.98 11.16 18.71
N SER A 14 10.33 10.27 19.64
CA SER A 14 10.95 8.98 19.30
C SER A 14 9.87 7.99 18.84
N VAL A 15 9.45 8.13 17.58
CA VAL A 15 8.45 7.27 16.93
C VAL A 15 9.13 6.34 15.94
N HIS A 16 8.74 5.07 15.95
CA HIS A 16 9.20 4.09 14.97
C HIS A 16 8.25 4.04 13.77
N TYR A 17 8.73 4.49 12.61
CA TYR A 17 7.98 4.43 11.35
C TYR A 17 8.20 3.07 10.68
N VAL A 18 7.11 2.38 10.37
CA VAL A 18 7.13 1.10 9.65
C VAL A 18 6.47 1.27 8.30
N HIS A 19 7.19 0.98 7.23
CA HIS A 19 6.62 0.93 5.89
C HIS A 19 5.94 -0.43 5.68
N ASP A 20 4.62 -0.42 5.49
CA ASP A 20 3.83 -1.63 5.23
C ASP A 20 3.35 -1.66 3.77
N PRO A 21 3.88 -2.56 2.93
CA PRO A 21 3.45 -2.71 1.53
C PRO A 21 1.99 -3.09 1.37
N ARG A 22 1.24 -3.43 2.43
CA ARG A 22 -0.20 -3.70 2.34
C ARG A 22 -1.06 -2.44 2.16
N PHE A 23 -0.44 -1.25 2.20
CA PHE A 23 -1.07 0.04 1.94
C PHE A 23 -0.81 0.46 0.48
N ASP A 24 -1.76 0.24 -0.42
CA ASP A 24 -1.68 0.64 -1.84
C ASP A 24 -2.01 2.12 -2.05
N THR A 25 -1.20 3.01 -1.46
CA THR A 25 -1.43 4.46 -1.46
C THR A 25 -0.43 5.26 -2.32
N GLU A 26 0.45 4.57 -3.03
CA GLU A 26 1.35 5.18 -4.02
C GLU A 26 0.59 5.93 -5.14
N PHE A 27 1.30 6.72 -5.97
CA PHE A 27 0.67 7.59 -6.99
C PHE A 27 -0.15 6.88 -8.09
N ARG A 28 0.05 5.56 -8.28
CA ARG A 28 -0.77 4.68 -9.14
C ARG A 28 -1.12 3.43 -8.32
N SER A 29 -2.09 2.63 -8.73
CA SER A 29 -2.36 1.35 -8.07
C SER A 29 -1.33 0.28 -8.45
N ARG A 30 -1.10 -0.65 -7.53
CA ARG A 30 -0.33 -1.88 -7.78
C ARG A 30 -1.15 -3.04 -8.34
N GLY A 31 -2.48 -2.89 -8.35
CA GLY A 31 -3.42 -3.93 -8.76
C GLY A 31 -4.34 -4.31 -7.60
N CYS A 32 -4.75 -5.57 -7.56
CA CYS A 32 -5.60 -6.11 -6.49
C CYS A 32 -4.94 -7.32 -5.85
N ASN A 33 -4.76 -7.28 -4.53
CA ASN A 33 -4.20 -8.35 -3.72
C ASN A 33 -5.05 -8.51 -2.44
N ASN A 34 -5.39 -9.74 -2.06
CA ASN A 34 -6.20 -10.02 -0.88
C ASN A 34 -5.49 -9.70 0.44
N GLN A 35 -4.17 -9.49 0.42
CA GLN A 35 -3.38 -9.08 1.57
C GLN A 35 -3.41 -7.56 1.81
N TYR A 36 -3.99 -6.77 0.91
CA TYR A 36 -4.10 -5.32 1.11
C TYR A 36 -5.04 -4.97 2.26
N ILE A 37 -4.58 -4.06 3.12
CA ILE A 37 -5.39 -3.46 4.18
C ILE A 37 -6.06 -2.20 3.63
N ILE A 38 -5.31 -1.41 2.85
CA ILE A 38 -5.79 -0.21 2.19
C ILE A 38 -5.51 -0.33 0.70
N THR A 39 -6.53 -0.12 -0.12
CA THR A 39 -6.41 -0.12 -1.58
C THR A 39 -6.24 1.28 -2.13
N HIS A 40 -5.68 1.40 -3.34
CA HIS A 40 -5.63 2.67 -4.06
C HIS A 40 -7.02 3.25 -4.31
N LYS A 41 -7.07 4.54 -4.66
CA LYS A 41 -8.28 5.30 -4.94
C LYS A 41 -9.27 4.49 -5.80
N GLN A 42 -10.45 4.23 -5.23
CA GLN A 42 -11.52 3.49 -5.89
C GLN A 42 -12.63 4.43 -6.37
N THR A 43 -13.34 4.00 -7.42
CA THR A 43 -14.64 4.59 -7.77
C THR A 43 -15.72 4.05 -6.83
N LEU A 44 -16.85 4.75 -6.73
CA LEU A 44 -17.98 4.33 -5.91
C LEU A 44 -18.49 2.93 -6.29
N TYR A 45 -18.52 2.62 -7.59
CA TYR A 45 -18.91 1.30 -8.08
C TYR A 45 -17.90 0.21 -7.69
N SER A 46 -16.60 0.50 -7.85
CA SER A 46 -15.54 -0.45 -7.48
C SER A 46 -15.56 -0.74 -5.98
N LEU A 47 -15.74 0.29 -5.14
CA LEU A 47 -15.81 0.11 -3.69
C LEU A 47 -16.98 -0.79 -3.27
N LYS A 48 -18.15 -0.63 -3.90
CA LYS A 48 -19.31 -1.52 -3.67
C LYS A 48 -19.00 -2.97 -4.05
N LYS A 49 -18.28 -3.19 -5.15
CA LYS A 49 -17.84 -4.54 -5.56
C LYS A 49 -16.87 -5.16 -4.58
N LEU A 50 -15.83 -4.42 -4.18
CA LEU A 50 -14.85 -4.88 -3.21
C LEU A 50 -15.53 -5.25 -1.89
N TYR A 51 -16.43 -4.39 -1.40
CA TYR A 51 -17.22 -4.68 -0.21
C TYR A 51 -18.06 -5.95 -0.34
N ALA A 52 -18.80 -6.09 -1.45
CA ALA A 52 -19.59 -7.29 -1.71
C ALA A 52 -18.72 -8.55 -1.80
N SER A 53 -17.53 -8.46 -2.40
CA SER A 53 -16.56 -9.57 -2.48
C SER A 53 -16.11 -10.00 -1.10
N VAL A 54 -15.74 -9.04 -0.23
CA VAL A 54 -15.30 -9.31 1.15
C VAL A 54 -16.42 -9.95 1.95
N VAL A 55 -17.65 -9.43 1.88
CA VAL A 55 -18.79 -9.96 2.63
C VAL A 55 -19.18 -11.37 2.17
N ASN A 56 -19.16 -11.63 0.87
CA ASN A 56 -19.65 -12.91 0.34
C ASN A 56 -18.59 -14.02 0.33
N THR A 57 -17.31 -13.68 0.16
CA THR A 57 -16.24 -14.67 -0.07
C THR A 57 -15.12 -14.62 0.97
N GLY A 58 -15.09 -13.56 1.80
CA GLY A 58 -13.97 -13.28 2.69
C GLY A 58 -12.70 -12.80 1.98
N LYS A 59 -12.76 -12.56 0.67
CA LYS A 59 -11.64 -12.09 -0.16
C LYS A 59 -11.94 -10.70 -0.72
N LEU A 60 -10.90 -9.89 -0.88
CA LEU A 60 -11.01 -8.52 -1.40
C LEU A 60 -11.22 -8.50 -2.91
N CYS A 61 -10.48 -9.35 -3.62
CA CYS A 61 -10.41 -9.40 -5.07
C CYS A 61 -11.13 -10.64 -5.59
N GLU A 62 -12.00 -10.47 -6.59
CA GLU A 62 -12.56 -11.61 -7.34
C GLU A 62 -11.44 -12.42 -8.02
N LYS A 63 -10.44 -11.71 -8.55
CA LYS A 63 -9.21 -12.27 -9.10
C LYS A 63 -8.05 -11.33 -8.77
N GLU A 64 -7.00 -11.87 -8.19
CA GLU A 64 -5.78 -11.09 -7.92
C GLU A 64 -5.03 -10.80 -9.22
N TYR A 65 -4.48 -9.60 -9.30
CA TYR A 65 -3.64 -9.19 -10.41
C TYR A 65 -2.68 -8.10 -9.96
N ARG A 66 -1.51 -8.04 -10.61
CA ARG A 66 -0.45 -7.10 -10.29
C ARG A 66 -0.07 -6.31 -11.53
N ILE A 67 -0.12 -4.99 -11.42
CA ILE A 67 0.25 -4.05 -12.48
C ILE A 67 1.72 -3.67 -12.35
N ARG A 68 2.24 -3.57 -11.12
CA ARG A 68 3.62 -3.15 -10.86
C ARG A 68 4.16 -3.74 -9.55
N PRO A 69 5.48 -3.87 -9.41
CA PRO A 69 6.11 -4.32 -8.17
C PRO A 69 6.03 -3.31 -7.02
N SER A 70 5.82 -3.84 -5.82
CA SER A 70 5.98 -3.15 -4.55
C SER A 70 7.46 -3.02 -4.18
N TYR A 71 7.76 -2.07 -3.29
CA TYR A 71 9.03 -1.95 -2.62
C TYR A 71 8.82 -2.04 -1.11
N VAL A 72 9.88 -2.38 -0.38
CA VAL A 72 9.95 -2.26 1.09
C VAL A 72 10.98 -1.19 1.36
N TYR A 73 10.66 -0.25 2.25
CA TYR A 73 11.59 0.80 2.62
C TYR A 73 12.76 0.22 3.42
N ASP A 74 13.97 0.34 2.89
CA ASP A 74 15.21 0.05 3.61
C ASP A 74 15.69 1.30 4.35
N TRP A 75 15.54 1.30 5.67
CA TRP A 75 15.94 2.39 6.55
C TRP A 75 17.44 2.45 6.81
N SER A 76 18.21 1.42 6.40
CA SER A 76 19.66 1.36 6.59
C SER A 76 20.45 2.12 5.52
N VAL A 77 19.78 2.52 4.43
CA VAL A 77 20.39 3.19 3.28
C VAL A 77 19.86 4.62 3.09
N PRO A 78 20.55 5.47 2.32
CA PRO A 78 20.05 6.81 2.01
C PRO A 78 18.68 6.78 1.29
N PRO A 79 17.88 7.86 1.37
CA PRO A 79 16.57 7.92 0.73
C PRO A 79 16.58 7.69 -0.79
N SER A 80 17.71 7.94 -1.48
CA SER A 80 17.86 7.64 -2.90
C SER A 80 17.95 6.14 -3.22
N MET A 81 18.21 5.29 -2.23
CA MET A 81 18.42 3.85 -2.36
C MET A 81 17.39 3.00 -1.59
N CYS A 82 16.53 3.62 -0.77
CA CYS A 82 15.58 2.93 0.12
C CYS A 82 14.60 1.96 -0.56
N CYS A 83 14.30 2.20 -1.84
CA CYS A 83 13.00 1.87 -2.40
C CYS A 83 13.12 1.07 -3.70
N VAL A 84 14.03 0.10 -3.71
CA VAL A 84 14.31 -0.77 -4.86
C VAL A 84 13.15 -1.75 -5.07
N ARG A 85 12.62 -1.77 -6.30
CA ARG A 85 11.55 -2.69 -6.69
C ARG A 85 12.16 -3.96 -7.29
N GLN A 86 11.90 -5.10 -6.65
CA GLN A 86 12.35 -6.40 -7.16
C GLN A 86 11.29 -7.01 -8.08
N ASN A 87 11.66 -7.30 -9.32
CA ASN A 87 10.81 -8.03 -10.25
C ASN A 87 10.61 -9.46 -9.77
N GLY A 88 9.36 -9.94 -9.77
CA GLY A 88 9.02 -11.27 -9.26
C GLY A 88 8.89 -11.39 -7.75
N SER A 89 9.00 -10.29 -6.99
CA SER A 89 8.72 -10.32 -5.55
C SER A 89 7.28 -10.77 -5.28
N THR A 90 7.05 -11.52 -4.20
CA THR A 90 5.70 -11.91 -3.75
C THR A 90 5.06 -10.88 -2.83
N ILE A 91 5.74 -9.75 -2.60
CA ILE A 91 5.24 -8.64 -1.79
C ILE A 91 3.97 -8.11 -2.46
N PRO A 92 2.85 -8.00 -1.73
CA PRO A 92 1.60 -7.49 -2.26
C PRO A 92 1.80 -6.12 -2.89
#